data_AF-A0A9E6F6I7-F1
#
_entry.id   AF-A0A9E6F6I7-F1
#
_cell.length_a   1.000
_cell.length_b   1.000
_cell.length_c   1.000
_cell.angle_alpha   90.00
_cell.angle_beta   90.00
_cell.angle_gamma   90.00
#
_symmetry.space_group_name_H-M   'P 1'
#
loop_
_entity.id
_entity.type
_entity.pdbx_description
1 polymer ?
#
loop_
_entity_poly.entity_id
_entity_poly.type
_entity_poly.pdbx_seq_one_letter_code
_entity_poly.pdbx_strand_id
1 'polypeptide(L)'
;MANILVFIEQRDGKIKRSSLEALSKAAELGGTMGMDAVAVLIGSGVGSAAAELGKYGAKKVFVFDHPSLASYASTAYARLVTKVAKEEGTAVVLMGATAMGKDLAPRVAVRLGAGLASDCVELNSDGGKLIARRYAYSGKVVATVTIETGVKVFSLRPNVFAVNGNYGFAGEVVSSAYDPEPGDLKSVVKEIVASAGAECRGRRTLT
;
A
#
# COMPACT_ATOMS: atom_id res chain seq x y z
N MET A 1 -8.59 -18.96 -5.14
CA MET A 1 -8.08 -18.36 -6.39
C MET A 1 -6.99 -17.38 -5.97
N ALA A 2 -5.83 -17.33 -6.64
CA ALA A 2 -4.73 -16.48 -6.20
C ALA A 2 -4.90 -15.06 -6.73
N ASN A 3 -4.70 -14.06 -5.87
CA ASN A 3 -4.88 -12.65 -6.20
C ASN A 3 -3.54 -11.90 -6.30
N ILE A 4 -3.55 -10.76 -6.99
CA ILE A 4 -2.46 -9.78 -7.03
C ILE A 4 -2.87 -8.60 -6.15
N LEU A 5 -2.18 -8.39 -5.04
CA LEU A 5 -2.45 -7.29 -4.12
C LEU A 5 -1.64 -6.06 -4.50
N VAL A 6 -2.27 -4.90 -4.54
CA VAL A 6 -1.62 -3.63 -4.84
C VAL A 6 -1.80 -2.68 -3.68
N PHE A 7 -0.68 -2.22 -3.11
CA PHE A 7 -0.73 -1.14 -2.12
C PHE A 7 -0.92 0.21 -2.82
N ILE A 8 -1.99 0.91 -2.46
CA ILE A 8 -2.32 2.22 -3.00
C ILE A 8 -1.80 3.29 -2.04
N GLU A 9 -0.67 3.88 -2.42
CA GLU A 9 -0.15 5.07 -1.75
C GLU A 9 -1.05 6.28 -2.04
N GLN A 10 -1.45 6.94 -0.97
CA GLN A 10 -2.14 8.22 -0.98
C GLN A 10 -1.36 9.25 -0.14
N ARG A 11 -1.51 10.52 -0.48
CA ARG A 11 -1.07 11.65 0.34
C ARG A 11 -2.20 12.67 0.37
N ASP A 12 -2.67 13.00 1.57
CA ASP A 12 -3.75 13.96 1.82
C ASP A 12 -5.03 13.62 1.03
N GLY A 13 -5.39 12.34 0.98
CA GLY A 13 -6.57 11.83 0.25
C GLY A 13 -6.36 11.69 -1.26
N LYS A 14 -5.23 12.15 -1.80
CA LYS A 14 -4.92 12.05 -3.24
C LYS A 14 -4.08 10.83 -3.52
N ILE A 15 -4.56 9.98 -4.43
CA ILE A 15 -3.85 8.78 -4.88
C ILE A 15 -2.65 9.20 -5.72
N LYS A 16 -1.48 8.62 -5.45
CA LYS A 16 -0.29 8.86 -6.27
C LYS A 16 -0.37 8.13 -7.59
N ARG A 17 0.15 8.77 -8.64
CA ARG A 17 0.25 8.18 -9.98
C ARG A 17 0.96 6.82 -9.98
N SER A 18 2.04 6.67 -9.21
CA SER A 18 2.78 5.40 -9.07
C SER A 18 1.92 4.23 -8.58
N SER A 19 0.89 4.50 -7.79
CA SER A 19 -0.07 3.50 -7.32
C SER A 19 -1.01 3.06 -8.45
N LEU A 20 -1.45 4.01 -9.29
CA LEU A 20 -2.28 3.73 -10.47
C LEU A 20 -1.51 2.93 -11.51
N GLU A 21 -0.24 3.27 -11.72
CA GLU A 21 0.70 2.52 -12.56
C GLU A 21 0.84 1.07 -12.10
N ALA A 22 1.04 0.86 -10.80
CA ALA A 22 1.12 -0.48 -10.23
C ALA A 22 -0.19 -1.26 -10.34
N LEU A 23 -1.34 -0.58 -10.18
CA LEU A 23 -2.65 -1.20 -10.28
C LEU A 23 -2.99 -1.60 -11.73
N SER A 24 -2.72 -0.73 -12.70
CA SER A 24 -2.89 -1.06 -14.11
C SER A 24 -1.99 -2.23 -14.51
N LYS A 25 -0.73 -2.26 -14.03
CA LYS A 25 0.14 -3.41 -14.29
C LYS A 25 -0.34 -4.69 -13.62
N ALA A 26 -0.91 -4.61 -12.42
CA ALA A 26 -1.54 -5.75 -11.75
C ALA A 26 -2.70 -6.32 -12.57
N ALA A 27 -3.55 -5.46 -13.13
CA ALA A 27 -4.69 -5.87 -13.94
C ALA A 27 -4.26 -6.49 -15.28
N GLU A 28 -3.23 -5.93 -15.93
CA GLU A 28 -2.61 -6.53 -17.12
C GLU A 28 -2.09 -7.95 -16.82
N LEU A 29 -1.27 -8.10 -15.76
CA LEU A 29 -0.72 -9.39 -15.36
C LEU A 29 -1.82 -10.37 -14.93
N GLY A 30 -2.86 -9.87 -14.25
CA GLY A 30 -4.02 -10.64 -13.84
C GLY A 30 -4.76 -11.24 -15.03
N GLY A 31 -4.92 -10.48 -16.12
CA GLY A 31 -5.50 -10.97 -17.37
C GLY A 31 -4.69 -12.10 -18.01
N THR A 32 -3.36 -12.06 -17.92
CA THR A 32 -2.49 -13.13 -18.47
C THR A 32 -2.40 -14.36 -17.55
N MET A 33 -2.42 -14.14 -16.22
CA MET A 33 -2.24 -15.20 -15.23
C MET A 33 -3.54 -15.80 -14.68
N GLY A 34 -4.69 -15.25 -15.06
CA GLY A 34 -5.99 -15.64 -14.48
C GLY A 34 -6.12 -15.28 -12.99
N MET A 35 -5.51 -14.16 -12.58
CA MET A 35 -5.53 -13.66 -11.20
C MET A 35 -6.29 -12.33 -11.14
N ASP A 36 -6.90 -12.05 -10.00
CA ASP A 36 -7.63 -10.81 -9.79
C ASP A 36 -6.77 -9.75 -9.10
N ALA A 37 -6.84 -8.52 -9.59
CA ALA A 37 -6.18 -7.38 -8.96
C ALA A 37 -7.03 -6.84 -7.81
N VAL A 38 -6.47 -6.89 -6.60
CA VAL A 38 -7.05 -6.40 -5.35
C VAL A 38 -6.22 -5.23 -4.86
N ALA A 39 -6.87 -4.14 -4.47
CA ALA A 39 -6.20 -2.94 -3.97
C ALA A 39 -6.37 -2.80 -2.46
N VAL A 40 -5.36 -2.22 -1.79
CA VAL A 40 -5.42 -1.82 -0.37
C VAL A 40 -5.11 -0.34 -0.26
N LEU A 41 -6.07 0.41 0.27
CA LEU A 41 -5.99 1.84 0.51
C LEU A 41 -6.05 2.10 2.02
N ILE A 42 -5.03 2.79 2.55
CA ILE A 42 -4.86 3.03 3.99
C ILE A 42 -4.69 4.53 4.21
N GLY A 43 -5.52 5.13 5.06
CA GLY A 43 -5.43 6.55 5.39
C GLY A 43 -6.55 7.05 6.27
N SER A 44 -6.82 8.36 6.17
CA SER A 44 -7.92 9.05 6.84
C SER A 44 -8.67 9.88 5.81
N GLY A 45 -10.00 9.74 5.74
CA GLY A 45 -10.85 10.40 4.75
C GLY A 45 -10.60 9.93 3.31
N VAL A 46 -10.22 8.67 3.13
CA VAL A 46 -9.78 8.09 1.84
C VAL A 46 -10.87 7.27 1.14
N GLY A 47 -11.98 6.98 1.82
CA GLY A 47 -13.06 6.16 1.28
C GLY A 47 -13.63 6.65 -0.06
N SER A 48 -13.68 7.96 -0.31
CA SER A 48 -14.17 8.52 -1.58
C SER A 48 -13.27 8.20 -2.77
N ALA A 49 -11.95 8.11 -2.56
CA ALA A 49 -10.98 7.81 -3.61
C ALA A 49 -10.97 6.32 -4.00
N ALA A 50 -11.51 5.45 -3.14
CA ALA A 50 -11.53 4.00 -3.36
C ALA A 50 -12.35 3.59 -4.60
N ALA A 51 -13.49 4.27 -4.84
CA ALA A 51 -14.38 3.96 -5.96
C ALA A 51 -13.72 4.19 -7.33
N GLU A 52 -12.75 5.10 -7.42
CA GLU A 52 -12.07 5.40 -8.68
C GLU A 52 -11.06 4.31 -9.09
N LEU A 53 -10.59 3.51 -8.13
CA LEU A 53 -9.60 2.46 -8.37
C LEU A 53 -10.12 1.34 -9.29
N GLY A 54 -11.44 1.13 -9.34
CA GLY A 54 -12.07 0.18 -10.26
C GLY A 54 -11.78 0.49 -11.73
N LYS A 55 -11.71 1.78 -12.10
CA LYS A 55 -11.36 2.24 -13.44
C LYS A 55 -9.96 1.79 -13.86
N TYR A 56 -9.06 1.69 -12.90
CA TYR A 56 -7.64 1.34 -13.11
C TYR A 56 -7.35 -0.16 -13.01
N GLY A 57 -8.37 -0.98 -12.78
CA GLY A 57 -8.25 -2.44 -12.81
C GLY A 57 -8.50 -3.16 -11.48
N ALA A 58 -8.79 -2.45 -10.39
CA ALA A 58 -9.11 -3.09 -9.12
C ALA A 58 -10.49 -3.75 -9.17
N LYS A 59 -10.57 -5.07 -8.97
CA LYS A 59 -11.85 -5.76 -8.79
C LYS A 59 -12.41 -5.57 -7.38
N LYS A 60 -11.53 -5.55 -6.39
CA LYS A 60 -11.86 -5.37 -4.98
C LYS A 60 -10.90 -4.38 -4.34
N VAL A 61 -11.40 -3.51 -3.47
CA VAL A 61 -10.64 -2.46 -2.80
C VAL A 61 -10.89 -2.53 -1.31
N PHE A 62 -9.86 -2.91 -0.55
CA PHE A 62 -9.86 -2.86 0.90
C PHE A 62 -9.51 -1.46 1.38
N VAL A 63 -10.40 -0.85 2.14
CA VAL A 63 -10.21 0.51 2.67
C VAL A 63 -10.08 0.44 4.18
N PHE A 64 -8.95 0.90 4.70
CA PHE A 64 -8.75 1.19 6.11
C PHE A 64 -8.75 2.71 6.29
N ASP A 65 -9.90 3.24 6.72
CA ASP A 65 -10.11 4.66 6.96
C ASP A 65 -10.17 4.92 8.47
N HIS A 66 -9.11 5.50 9.03
CA HIS A 66 -9.05 5.81 10.45
C HIS A 66 -8.21 7.08 10.71
N PRO A 67 -8.62 7.99 11.61
CA PRO A 67 -7.89 9.23 11.89
C PRO A 67 -6.42 9.02 12.30
N SER A 68 -6.11 7.94 13.01
CA SER A 68 -4.73 7.61 13.41
C SER A 68 -3.83 7.22 12.24
N LEU A 69 -4.40 6.91 11.07
CA LEU A 69 -3.70 6.56 9.84
C LEU A 69 -3.56 7.79 8.91
N ALA A 70 -3.88 9.00 9.37
CA ALA A 70 -3.66 10.22 8.61
C ALA A 70 -2.18 10.41 8.25
N SER A 71 -1.28 10.03 9.15
CA SER A 71 0.16 9.99 8.90
C SER A 71 0.63 8.56 8.65
N TYR A 72 1.61 8.41 7.75
CA TYR A 72 2.19 7.12 7.44
C TYR A 72 2.87 6.51 8.69
N ALA A 73 2.38 5.33 9.09
CA ALA A 73 2.92 4.54 10.19
C ALA A 73 3.37 3.18 9.67
N SER A 74 4.68 2.99 9.50
CA SER A 74 5.23 1.83 8.79
C SER A 74 4.85 0.47 9.39
N THR A 75 4.75 0.36 10.71
CA THR A 75 4.34 -0.88 11.38
C THR A 75 2.87 -1.20 11.11
N ALA A 76 1.99 -0.22 11.30
CA ALA A 76 0.54 -0.36 11.05
C ALA A 76 0.27 -0.73 9.59
N TYR A 77 0.86 0.03 8.66
CA TYR A 77 0.68 -0.19 7.22
C TYR A 77 1.18 -1.58 6.81
N ALA A 78 2.36 -1.99 7.28
CA ALA A 78 2.89 -3.31 6.98
C ALA A 78 1.98 -4.43 7.51
N ARG A 79 1.41 -4.27 8.72
CA ARG A 79 0.46 -5.26 9.26
C ARG A 79 -0.81 -5.32 8.44
N LEU A 80 -1.42 -4.18 8.11
CA LEU A 80 -2.68 -4.14 7.37
C LEU A 80 -2.54 -4.72 5.95
N VAL A 81 -1.46 -4.38 5.24
CA VAL A 81 -1.18 -4.98 3.93
C VAL A 81 -0.97 -6.49 4.05
N THR A 82 -0.24 -6.94 5.08
CA THR A 82 -0.03 -8.38 5.34
C THR A 82 -1.34 -9.09 5.69
N LYS A 83 -2.23 -8.45 6.46
CA LYS A 83 -3.54 -8.98 6.85
C LYS A 83 -4.37 -9.26 5.59
N VAL A 84 -4.55 -8.26 4.73
CA VAL A 84 -5.30 -8.43 3.49
C VAL A 84 -4.64 -9.45 2.56
N ALA A 85 -3.30 -9.43 2.44
CA ALA A 85 -2.60 -10.41 1.61
C ALA A 85 -2.88 -11.86 2.03
N LYS A 86 -2.99 -12.12 3.34
CA LYS A 86 -3.31 -13.44 3.89
C LYS A 86 -4.79 -13.80 3.72
N GLU A 87 -5.69 -12.86 4.01
CA GLU A 87 -7.14 -13.05 3.88
C GLU A 87 -7.54 -13.37 2.42
N GLU A 88 -6.90 -12.70 1.45
CA GLU A 88 -7.18 -12.87 0.02
C GLU A 88 -6.34 -13.95 -0.65
N GLY A 89 -5.49 -14.67 0.09
CA GLY A 89 -4.64 -15.73 -0.49
C GLY A 89 -3.74 -15.21 -1.64
N THR A 90 -3.16 -14.04 -1.45
CA THR A 90 -2.40 -13.32 -2.48
C THR A 90 -1.09 -14.04 -2.83
N ALA A 91 -0.79 -14.17 -4.13
CA ALA A 91 0.48 -14.72 -4.61
C ALA A 91 1.52 -13.62 -4.95
N VAL A 92 1.06 -12.42 -5.29
CA VAL A 92 1.90 -11.31 -5.75
C VAL A 92 1.48 -10.01 -5.07
N VAL A 93 2.43 -9.27 -4.51
CA VAL A 93 2.21 -7.94 -3.95
C VAL A 93 2.98 -6.91 -4.76
N LEU A 94 2.29 -5.88 -5.27
CA LEU A 94 2.85 -4.78 -6.04
C LEU A 94 2.70 -3.45 -5.28
N MET A 95 3.70 -2.60 -5.40
CA MET A 95 3.65 -1.22 -4.90
C MET A 95 4.61 -0.31 -5.66
N GLY A 96 4.42 1.01 -5.60
CA GLY A 96 5.38 1.95 -6.18
C GLY A 96 6.68 2.02 -5.37
N ALA A 97 7.83 2.11 -6.03
CA ALA A 97 9.15 2.28 -5.40
C ALA A 97 9.41 3.74 -4.95
N THR A 98 8.43 4.34 -4.30
CA THR A 98 8.52 5.67 -3.68
C THR A 98 9.27 5.59 -2.34
N ALA A 99 9.45 6.73 -1.64
CA ALA A 99 10.00 6.71 -0.28
C ALA A 99 9.18 5.82 0.67
N MET A 100 7.85 5.85 0.56
CA MET A 100 6.96 4.99 1.35
C MET A 100 7.08 3.53 0.93
N GLY A 101 7.02 3.23 -0.37
CA GLY A 101 7.12 1.85 -0.84
C GLY A 101 8.48 1.20 -0.58
N LYS A 102 9.58 1.98 -0.60
CA LYS A 102 10.92 1.48 -0.24
C LYS A 102 11.04 1.11 1.25
N ASP A 103 10.27 1.75 2.12
CA ASP A 103 10.19 1.36 3.55
C ASP A 103 9.17 0.23 3.78
N LEU A 104 8.03 0.24 3.08
CA LEU A 104 6.95 -0.72 3.27
C LEU A 104 7.24 -2.09 2.65
N ALA A 105 7.76 -2.14 1.42
CA ALA A 105 8.02 -3.37 0.67
C ALA A 105 8.84 -4.42 1.44
N PRO A 106 10.02 -4.08 2.02
CA PRO A 106 10.80 -5.07 2.76
C PRO A 106 10.09 -5.55 4.03
N ARG A 107 9.34 -4.68 4.71
CA ARG A 107 8.56 -5.07 5.92
C ARG A 107 7.45 -6.05 5.58
N VAL A 108 6.74 -5.80 4.49
CA VAL A 108 5.68 -6.69 3.98
C VAL A 108 6.27 -8.01 3.51
N ALA A 109 7.40 -7.97 2.78
CA ALA A 109 8.06 -9.17 2.29
C ALA A 109 8.48 -10.11 3.44
N VAL A 110 9.12 -9.57 4.48
CA VAL A 110 9.52 -10.36 5.65
C VAL A 110 8.31 -10.94 6.38
N ARG A 111 7.23 -10.16 6.58
CA ARG A 111 6.01 -10.62 7.26
C ARG A 111 5.26 -11.72 6.50
N LEU A 112 5.40 -11.77 5.18
CA LEU A 112 4.80 -12.78 4.31
C LEU A 112 5.74 -13.96 4.00
N GLY A 113 7.00 -13.92 4.44
CA GLY A 113 8.01 -14.91 4.02
C GLY A 113 8.27 -14.88 2.51
N ALA A 114 8.13 -13.70 1.90
CA ALA A 114 8.20 -13.49 0.46
C ALA A 114 9.57 -12.95 0.04
N GLY A 115 10.01 -13.32 -1.17
CA GLY A 115 11.10 -12.64 -1.85
C GLY A 115 10.68 -11.25 -2.34
N LEU A 116 11.64 -10.32 -2.39
CA LEU A 116 11.44 -8.95 -2.84
C LEU A 116 12.36 -8.61 -4.02
N ALA A 117 11.79 -8.15 -5.12
CA ALA A 117 12.52 -7.44 -6.16
C ALA A 117 12.16 -5.96 -6.11
N SER A 118 13.12 -5.14 -5.68
CA SER A 118 12.91 -3.70 -5.52
C SER A 118 13.25 -2.92 -6.80
N ASP A 119 12.60 -1.79 -7.00
CA ASP A 119 12.86 -0.81 -8.06
C ASP A 119 12.90 -1.42 -9.48
N CYS A 120 11.88 -2.22 -9.80
CA CYS A 120 11.71 -2.86 -11.10
C CYS A 120 11.27 -1.87 -12.16
N VAL A 121 11.86 -1.98 -13.36
CA VAL A 121 11.52 -1.16 -14.53
C VAL A 121 10.71 -1.95 -15.56
N GLU A 122 10.78 -3.26 -15.52
CA GLU A 122 9.91 -4.14 -16.30
C GLU A 122 9.42 -5.27 -15.40
N LEU A 123 8.21 -5.75 -15.65
CA LEU A 123 7.62 -6.89 -14.99
C LEU A 123 6.71 -7.61 -15.99
N ASN A 124 7.07 -8.84 -16.36
CA ASN A 124 6.33 -9.62 -17.35
C ASN A 124 6.03 -11.02 -16.82
N SER A 125 5.04 -11.67 -17.41
CA SER A 125 4.71 -13.06 -17.17
C SER A 125 5.21 -13.93 -18.32
N ASP A 126 5.95 -15.00 -18.02
CA ASP A 126 6.38 -16.00 -19.00
C ASP A 126 6.19 -17.40 -18.42
N GLY A 127 5.38 -18.24 -19.07
CA GLY A 127 5.08 -19.59 -18.60
C GLY A 127 4.55 -19.66 -17.16
N GLY A 128 3.82 -18.64 -16.69
CA GLY A 128 3.32 -18.53 -15.31
C GLY A 128 4.34 -18.02 -14.29
N LYS A 129 5.58 -17.74 -14.69
CA LYS A 129 6.61 -17.11 -13.85
C LYS A 129 6.62 -15.60 -14.07
N LEU A 130 6.87 -14.84 -13.00
CA LEU A 130 7.10 -13.41 -13.08
C LEU A 130 8.58 -13.12 -13.27
N ILE A 131 8.90 -12.44 -14.37
CA ILE A 131 10.24 -11.98 -14.72
C ILE A 131 10.27 -10.47 -14.56
N ALA A 132 11.08 -10.00 -13.62
CA ALA A 132 11.31 -8.57 -13.41
C ALA A 132 12.67 -8.15 -13.96
N ARG A 133 12.76 -6.94 -14.51
CA ARG A 133 14.06 -6.30 -14.78
C ARG A 133 14.26 -5.11 -13.88
N ARG A 134 15.48 -4.93 -13.40
CA ARG A 134 15.88 -3.77 -12.58
C ARG A 134 17.29 -3.33 -12.92
N TYR A 135 17.55 -2.05 -12.68
CA TYR A 135 18.91 -1.53 -12.75
C TYR A 135 19.72 -1.88 -11.50
N ALA A 136 20.97 -2.27 -11.71
CA ALA A 136 21.99 -2.50 -10.70
C ALA A 136 23.25 -1.69 -11.04
N TYR A 137 24.14 -1.51 -10.06
CA TYR A 137 25.40 -0.76 -10.22
C TYR A 137 25.20 0.63 -10.87
N SER A 138 24.26 1.41 -10.32
CA SER A 138 23.92 2.76 -10.80
C SER A 138 23.50 2.82 -12.28
N GLY A 139 22.77 1.80 -12.74
CA GLY A 139 22.24 1.76 -14.12
C GLY A 139 23.17 1.11 -15.14
N LYS A 140 24.38 0.70 -14.74
CA LYS A 140 25.34 0.03 -15.64
C LYS A 140 24.93 -1.39 -16.01
N VAL A 141 24.17 -2.05 -15.15
CA VAL A 141 23.73 -3.43 -15.34
C VAL A 141 22.21 -3.48 -15.30
N VAL A 142 21.61 -4.17 -16.27
CA VAL A 142 20.21 -4.58 -16.23
C VAL A 142 20.17 -6.02 -15.72
N ALA A 143 19.65 -6.21 -14.52
CA ALA A 143 19.48 -7.52 -13.92
C ALA A 143 18.07 -8.05 -14.19
N THR A 144 17.99 -9.27 -14.70
CA THR A 144 16.75 -10.04 -14.82
C THR A 144 16.60 -10.89 -13.55
N VAL A 145 15.49 -10.74 -12.85
CA VAL A 145 15.24 -11.34 -11.54
C VAL A 145 13.94 -12.12 -11.58
N THR A 146 14.01 -13.36 -11.08
CA THR A 146 12.86 -14.23 -10.84
C THR A 146 12.85 -14.59 -9.36
N ILE A 147 11.65 -14.61 -8.75
CA ILE A 147 11.47 -14.93 -7.33
C ILE A 147 10.81 -16.31 -7.23
N GLU A 148 11.41 -17.23 -6.49
CA GLU A 148 10.94 -18.61 -6.36
C GLU A 148 10.04 -18.85 -5.13
N THR A 149 9.95 -17.89 -4.21
CA THR A 149 9.08 -17.98 -3.03
C THR A 149 7.61 -18.04 -3.43
N GLY A 150 6.78 -18.65 -2.56
CA GLY A 150 5.34 -18.80 -2.78
C GLY A 150 4.65 -17.44 -3.02
N VAL A 151 4.87 -16.49 -2.11
CA VAL A 151 4.45 -15.10 -2.26
C VAL A 151 5.62 -14.27 -2.80
N LYS A 152 5.34 -13.31 -3.70
CA LYS A 152 6.35 -12.49 -4.37
C LYS A 152 6.02 -11.02 -4.19
N VAL A 153 6.99 -10.20 -3.79
CA VAL A 153 6.81 -8.75 -3.67
C VAL A 153 7.65 -8.04 -4.72
N PHE A 154 7.03 -7.10 -5.44
CA PHE A 154 7.73 -6.22 -6.37
C PHE A 154 7.42 -4.76 -6.05
N SER A 155 8.45 -3.92 -6.04
CA SER A 155 8.25 -2.47 -6.05
C SER A 155 8.58 -1.93 -7.44
N LEU A 156 7.67 -1.18 -8.04
CA LEU A 156 7.75 -0.70 -9.41
C LEU A 156 8.28 0.72 -9.45
N ARG A 157 9.25 1.00 -10.32
CA ARG A 157 9.79 2.34 -10.49
C ARG A 157 8.69 3.30 -10.98
N PRO A 158 8.47 4.44 -10.29
CA PRO A 158 7.50 5.44 -10.73
C PRO A 158 7.80 5.98 -12.14
N ASN A 159 6.74 6.31 -12.89
CA ASN A 159 6.77 6.86 -14.24
C ASN A 159 7.34 5.93 -15.33
N VAL A 160 7.39 4.62 -15.06
CA VAL A 160 7.87 3.62 -16.04
C VAL A 160 6.71 2.82 -16.63
N PHE A 161 5.71 2.50 -15.81
CA PHE A 161 4.57 1.70 -16.24
C PHE A 161 3.44 2.59 -16.74
N ALA A 162 2.65 2.08 -17.69
CA ALA A 162 1.51 2.81 -18.22
C ALA A 162 0.32 2.77 -17.25
N VAL A 163 -0.38 3.90 -17.12
CA VAL A 163 -1.68 3.96 -16.45
C VAL A 163 -2.75 3.68 -17.48
N ASN A 164 -3.59 2.69 -17.23
CA ASN A 164 -4.76 2.38 -18.04
C ASN A 164 -6.00 2.54 -17.16
N GLY A 165 -6.84 3.53 -17.49
CA GLY A 165 -8.07 3.88 -16.75
C GLY A 165 -9.35 3.31 -17.35
N ASN A 166 -9.25 2.39 -18.31
CA ASN A 166 -10.39 1.90 -19.10
C ASN A 166 -10.75 0.44 -18.81
N TYR A 167 -10.44 -0.07 -17.60
CA TYR A 167 -10.83 -1.44 -17.23
C TYR A 167 -12.32 -1.58 -16.89
N GLY A 168 -12.99 -0.48 -16.52
CA GLY A 168 -14.44 -0.44 -16.38
C GLY A 168 -15.03 -1.31 -15.26
N PHE A 169 -14.21 -1.77 -14.31
CA PHE A 169 -14.72 -2.54 -13.16
C PHE A 169 -15.48 -1.62 -12.19
N ALA A 170 -16.56 -2.15 -11.60
CA ALA A 170 -17.31 -1.45 -10.57
C ALA A 170 -16.49 -1.24 -9.27
N GLY A 171 -15.46 -2.06 -9.04
CA GLY A 171 -14.56 -1.99 -7.90
C GLY A 171 -15.31 -2.20 -6.59
N GLU A 172 -15.43 -3.45 -6.13
CA GLU A 172 -16.09 -3.76 -4.86
C GLU A 172 -15.30 -3.15 -3.70
N VAL A 173 -15.86 -2.11 -3.07
CA VAL A 173 -15.23 -1.43 -1.94
C VAL A 173 -15.59 -2.15 -0.65
N VAL A 174 -14.59 -2.70 0.03
CA VAL A 174 -14.72 -3.34 1.34
C VAL A 174 -14.13 -2.43 2.40
N SER A 175 -15.01 -1.80 3.17
CA SER A 175 -14.62 -1.05 4.36
C SER A 175 -14.16 -2.02 5.44
N SER A 176 -12.90 -1.92 5.84
CA SER A 176 -12.27 -2.80 6.83
C SER A 176 -11.93 -2.02 8.08
N ALA A 177 -12.36 -2.54 9.23
CA ALA A 177 -12.05 -1.92 10.51
C ALA A 177 -10.54 -1.97 10.79
N TYR A 178 -10.01 -0.87 11.31
CA TYR A 178 -8.66 -0.77 11.83
C TYR A 178 -8.70 -0.71 13.35
N ASP A 179 -8.28 -1.80 13.99
CA ASP A 179 -8.07 -1.86 15.43
C ASP A 179 -6.58 -1.60 15.72
N PRO A 180 -6.22 -0.50 16.40
CA PRO A 180 -4.83 -0.20 16.74
C PRO A 180 -4.29 -1.18 17.80
N GLU A 181 -3.15 -1.80 17.53
CA GLU A 181 -2.45 -2.65 18.50
C GLU A 181 -1.22 -1.94 19.07
N PRO A 182 -0.76 -2.32 20.28
CA PRO A 182 0.50 -1.84 20.82
C PRO A 182 1.67 -2.12 19.85
N GLY A 183 2.30 -1.06 19.35
CA GLY A 183 3.43 -1.14 18.41
C GLY A 183 3.15 -0.64 16.99
N ASP A 184 1.89 -0.40 16.63
CA ASP A 184 1.53 0.20 15.35
C ASP A 184 1.96 1.65 15.20
N LEU A 185 1.69 2.39 16.26
CA LEU A 185 1.87 3.82 16.35
C LEU A 185 2.96 4.06 17.38
N LYS A 186 3.96 4.87 17.01
CA LYS A 186 5.05 5.26 17.92
C LYS A 186 4.53 6.06 19.12
N SER A 187 3.41 6.75 18.95
CA SER A 187 2.72 7.51 19.99
C SER A 187 1.24 7.19 19.92
N VAL A 188 0.71 6.63 21.00
CA VAL A 188 -0.73 6.48 21.22
C VAL A 188 -1.14 7.59 22.18
N VAL A 189 -2.03 8.48 21.76
CA VAL A 189 -2.62 9.47 22.66
C VAL A 189 -3.49 8.70 23.64
N LYS A 190 -3.02 8.50 24.88
CA LYS A 190 -3.75 7.75 25.89
C LYS A 190 -4.86 8.56 26.53
N GLU A 191 -4.64 9.86 26.75
CA GLU A 191 -5.63 10.78 27.33
C GLU A 191 -5.33 12.22 26.88
N ILE A 192 -6.37 12.98 26.53
CA ILE A 192 -6.30 14.43 26.40
C ILE A 192 -6.64 14.99 27.78
N VAL A 193 -5.62 15.31 28.57
CA VAL A 193 -5.82 16.06 29.82
C VAL A 193 -6.06 17.52 29.43
N ALA A 194 -7.34 17.90 29.33
CA ALA A 194 -7.69 19.30 29.17
C ALA A 194 -7.37 20.04 30.48
N SER A 195 -6.28 20.82 30.50
CA SER A 195 -6.03 21.76 31.59
C SER A 195 -7.04 22.90 31.47
N ALA A 196 -8.09 22.87 32.29
CA ALA A 196 -8.94 24.04 32.52
C ALA A 196 -8.06 25.14 33.12
N GLY A 197 -7.82 26.20 32.35
CA GLY A 197 -7.18 27.41 32.84
C GLY A 197 -8.05 28.02 33.93
N ALA A 198 -7.74 27.73 35.19
CA ALA A 198 -8.33 28.44 36.31
C ALA A 198 -7.83 29.89 36.27
N GLU A 199 -8.80 30.78 36.07
CA GLU A 199 -8.71 32.23 36.15
C GLU A 199 -7.80 32.66 37.32
N CYS A 200 -6.62 33.20 37.02
CA CYS A 200 -5.70 33.70 38.02
C CYS A 200 -6.23 35.04 38.55
N ARG A 201 -7.22 34.99 39.47
CA ARG A 201 -7.70 36.18 40.19
C ARG A 201 -6.61 36.61 41.15
N GLY A 202 -5.86 37.63 40.75
CA GLY A 202 -4.91 38.34 41.61
C GLY A 202 -5.63 38.92 42.83
N ARG A 203 -5.61 38.19 43.94
CA ARG A 203 -5.92 38.72 45.27
C ARG A 203 -4.67 39.49 45.72
N ARG A 204 -4.61 40.79 45.40
CA ARG A 204 -3.71 41.73 46.10
C ARG A 204 -4.26 41.94 47.50
N THR A 205 -3.62 41.31 48.46
CA THR A 205 -3.57 41.77 49.86
C THR A 205 -2.17 42.32 50.09
N LEU A 206 -2.04 43.30 51.01
CA LEU A 206 -0.90 44.19 51.34
C LEU A 206 -1.07 45.55 50.64
N THR A 207 -1.37 46.68 51.30
CA THR A 207 -1.38 47.10 52.72
C THR A 207 -2.52 48.08 52.95
#